data_AF-A0A1A7R5J0-F1
#
_entry.id   AF-A0A1A7R5J0-F1
#
_cell.length_a   1.000
_cell.length_b   1.000
_cell.length_c   1.000
_cell.angle_alpha   90.00
_cell.angle_beta   90.00
_cell.angle_gamma   90.00
#
_symmetry.space_group_name_H-M   'P 1'
#
loop_
_entity.id
_entity.type
_entity.pdbx_description
1 polymer ?
#
loop_
_entity_poly.entity_id
_entity_poly.type
_entity_poly.pdbx_seq_one_letter_code
_entity_poly.pdbx_strand_id
1 'polypeptide(L)'
;MIVNKSVIGLHIIFHEAHGLLAGKIANEIAAEYRPIHWFETLVAVCEHDDRQLNFDEKDYLSDIGVPLDFTEERSSVKDVITRMQRILKSAANKSLWVKLLISYHLEFIYSDLKAESKRIASFFADEDRARQLILKEFKISDKKARSYYEVMRFCDRLSLVLCKDEAPAAERLLEINTSINGETFFIKKAKNGELIITPWIFSNTEFEVSVEERILRKTQFTSATQFQTILMESKPQPKKWVLKKATD
;
A
#
# COMPACT_ATOMS: atom_id res chain seq x y z
N MET A 1 6.35 2.32 -8.36
CA MET A 1 6.96 3.40 -7.52
C MET A 1 6.03 4.58 -7.49
N ILE A 2 6.10 5.43 -6.48
CA ILE A 2 5.30 6.65 -6.36
C ILE A 2 6.17 7.82 -6.80
N VAL A 3 5.66 8.65 -7.72
CA VAL A 3 6.39 9.76 -8.32
C VAL A 3 5.66 11.08 -8.08
N ASN A 4 6.16 11.91 -7.16
CA ASN A 4 5.64 13.27 -6.95
C ASN A 4 6.55 14.31 -7.60
N LYS A 5 5.98 15.46 -7.99
CA LYS A 5 6.71 16.55 -8.63
C LYS A 5 6.72 17.78 -7.73
N SER A 6 7.86 18.44 -7.63
CA SER A 6 7.99 19.72 -6.94
C SER A 6 8.98 20.64 -7.66
N VAL A 7 9.16 21.85 -7.14
CA VAL A 7 10.13 22.83 -7.68
C VAL A 7 11.59 22.37 -7.55
N ILE A 8 11.90 21.42 -6.66
CA ILE A 8 13.28 20.93 -6.45
C ILE A 8 13.59 19.63 -7.21
N GLY A 9 12.58 18.98 -7.79
CA GLY A 9 12.77 17.78 -8.60
C GLY A 9 11.62 16.76 -8.51
N LEU A 10 11.93 15.53 -8.92
CA LEU A 10 11.05 14.36 -8.77
C LEU A 10 11.32 13.68 -7.42
N HIS A 11 10.28 13.52 -6.62
CA HIS A 11 10.32 12.77 -5.38
C HIS A 11 9.90 11.33 -5.67
N ILE A 12 10.84 10.40 -5.52
CA ILE A 12 10.62 8.98 -5.77
C ILE A 12 10.51 8.26 -4.43
N ILE A 13 9.35 7.62 -4.21
CA ILE A 13 9.13 6.72 -3.09
C ILE A 13 8.95 5.31 -3.65
N PHE A 14 9.69 4.36 -3.10
CA PHE A 14 9.57 2.97 -3.49
C PHE A 14 8.24 2.40 -3.00
N HIS A 15 7.62 1.54 -3.80
CA HIS A 15 6.33 0.93 -3.46
C HIS A 15 6.48 0.07 -2.19
N GLU A 16 7.59 -0.66 -2.07
CA GLU A 16 7.95 -1.38 -0.84
C GLU A 16 8.08 -0.46 0.38
N ALA A 17 8.50 0.80 0.18
CA ALA A 17 8.59 1.77 1.26
C ALA A 17 7.20 2.28 1.69
N HIS A 18 6.20 2.33 0.78
CA HIS A 18 4.82 2.58 1.18
C HIS A 18 4.26 1.39 1.97
N GLY A 19 4.58 0.16 1.58
CA GLY A 19 4.20 -1.05 2.34
C GLY A 19 4.73 -0.98 3.79
N LEU A 20 6.00 -0.60 3.95
CA LEU A 20 6.57 -0.34 5.28
C LEU A 20 5.86 0.79 6.03
N LEU A 21 5.51 1.89 5.36
CA LEU A 21 4.74 2.99 5.96
C LEU A 21 3.36 2.52 6.44
N ALA A 22 2.65 1.71 5.65
CA ALA A 22 1.38 1.08 6.06
C ALA A 22 1.58 0.23 7.33
N GLY A 23 2.67 -0.52 7.42
CA GLY A 23 3.03 -1.28 8.62
C GLY A 23 3.30 -0.39 9.85
N LYS A 24 4.01 0.72 9.67
CA LYS A 24 4.24 1.72 10.74
C LYS A 24 2.92 2.31 11.24
N ILE A 25 2.00 2.65 10.33
CA ILE A 25 0.65 3.11 10.69
C ILE A 25 -0.09 2.03 11.48
N ALA A 26 -0.08 0.79 10.99
CA ALA A 26 -0.76 -0.32 11.63
C ALA A 26 -0.24 -0.54 13.07
N ASN A 27 1.06 -0.42 13.30
CA ASN A 27 1.68 -0.60 14.62
C ASN A 27 1.11 0.33 15.70
N GLU A 28 0.62 1.51 15.32
CA GLU A 28 0.06 2.52 16.23
C GLU A 28 -1.42 2.28 16.56
N ILE A 29 -2.12 1.42 15.83
CA ILE A 29 -3.55 1.11 16.02
C ILE A 29 -3.78 0.56 17.44
N ALA A 30 -4.83 1.03 18.11
CA ALA A 30 -5.18 0.61 19.46
C ALA A 30 -5.58 -0.86 19.53
N ALA A 31 -5.28 -1.51 20.67
CA ALA A 31 -5.38 -2.96 20.82
C ALA A 31 -6.79 -3.52 20.53
N GLU A 32 -7.83 -2.75 20.82
CA GLU A 32 -9.24 -3.11 20.57
C GLU A 32 -9.61 -3.25 19.09
N TYR A 33 -8.85 -2.63 18.19
CA TYR A 33 -9.03 -2.76 16.73
C TYR A 33 -8.13 -3.83 16.10
N ARG A 34 -7.23 -4.45 16.86
CA ARG A 34 -6.25 -5.41 16.32
C ARG A 34 -6.88 -6.79 16.10
N PRO A 35 -6.72 -7.38 14.90
CA PRO A 35 -7.06 -8.78 14.65
C PRO A 35 -6.36 -9.79 15.55
N ILE A 36 -6.87 -11.03 15.55
CA ILE A 36 -6.07 -12.18 15.97
C ILE A 36 -4.83 -12.30 15.07
N HIS A 37 -3.77 -12.94 15.56
CA HIS A 37 -2.49 -13.05 14.83
C HIS A 37 -1.98 -11.67 14.40
N TRP A 38 -1.93 -10.74 15.37
CA TRP A 38 -1.59 -9.34 15.11
C TRP A 38 -0.21 -9.17 14.48
N PHE A 39 0.78 -9.93 14.94
CA PHE A 39 2.12 -9.86 14.38
C PHE A 39 2.16 -10.31 12.92
N GLU A 40 1.50 -11.42 12.59
CA GLU A 40 1.33 -11.88 11.22
C GLU A 40 0.52 -10.89 10.37
N THR A 41 -0.47 -10.21 10.97
CA THR A 41 -1.21 -9.14 10.31
C THR A 41 -0.31 -7.96 9.99
N LEU A 42 0.55 -7.53 10.91
CA LEU A 42 1.56 -6.49 10.66
C LEU A 42 2.51 -6.89 9.52
N VAL A 43 2.98 -8.14 9.50
CA VAL A 43 3.81 -8.66 8.40
C VAL A 43 3.04 -8.59 7.08
N ALA A 44 1.77 -9.00 7.07
CA ALA A 44 0.94 -8.93 5.87
C ALA A 44 0.73 -7.48 5.42
N VAL A 45 0.56 -6.52 6.33
CA VAL A 45 0.45 -5.09 6.00
C VAL A 45 1.77 -4.55 5.45
N CYS A 46 2.92 -4.92 6.01
CA CYS A 46 4.23 -4.49 5.47
C CYS A 46 4.49 -5.03 4.06
N GLU A 47 3.95 -6.21 3.74
CA GLU A 47 4.26 -6.95 2.51
C GLU A 47 3.09 -7.07 1.54
N HIS A 48 1.97 -6.37 1.78
CA HIS A 48 0.78 -6.45 0.94
C HIS A 48 1.06 -6.04 -0.49
N ASP A 49 2.05 -5.15 -0.64
CA ASP A 49 2.41 -4.57 -1.90
C ASP A 49 2.93 -5.60 -2.90
N ASP A 50 2.78 -5.25 -4.17
CA ASP A 50 3.10 -6.12 -5.28
C ASP A 50 4.60 -6.18 -5.64
N ARG A 51 5.46 -5.52 -4.85
CA ARG A 51 6.93 -5.53 -4.94
C ARG A 51 7.41 -5.18 -6.34
N GLN A 52 6.86 -4.12 -6.89
CA GLN A 52 7.06 -3.72 -8.29
C GLN A 52 8.53 -3.53 -8.70
N LEU A 53 9.44 -3.17 -7.79
CA LEU A 53 10.82 -2.76 -8.09
C LEU A 53 11.71 -3.92 -8.58
N ASN A 54 11.54 -4.26 -9.86
CA ASN A 54 12.51 -5.00 -10.63
C ASN A 54 12.73 -4.29 -11.98
N PHE A 55 13.89 -3.64 -12.13
CA PHE A 55 14.29 -2.92 -13.35
C PHE A 55 14.50 -3.87 -14.55
N ASP A 56 14.70 -5.16 -14.30
CA ASP A 56 14.83 -6.16 -15.36
C ASP A 56 13.45 -6.63 -15.88
N GLU A 57 12.39 -6.47 -15.07
CA GLU A 57 11.03 -6.90 -15.42
C GLU A 57 10.16 -5.76 -15.95
N LYS A 58 10.54 -4.49 -15.75
CA LYS A 58 9.67 -3.34 -16.01
C LYS A 58 10.43 -2.10 -16.47
N ASP A 59 9.87 -1.41 -17.47
CA ASP A 59 10.25 -0.04 -17.78
C ASP A 59 9.57 0.94 -16.82
N TYR A 60 10.38 1.82 -16.25
CA TYR A 60 9.96 2.84 -15.31
C TYR A 60 9.90 4.23 -15.93
N LEU A 61 10.19 4.34 -17.23
CA LEU A 61 10.15 5.58 -17.97
C LEU A 61 9.02 5.54 -19.01
N SER A 62 8.39 6.68 -19.23
CA SER A 62 7.58 6.93 -20.43
C SER A 62 8.46 6.95 -21.69
N ASP A 63 7.82 6.93 -22.87
CA ASP A 63 8.50 7.09 -24.17
C ASP A 63 9.36 8.37 -24.29
N ILE A 64 9.07 9.40 -23.50
CA ILE A 64 9.83 10.66 -23.45
C ILE A 64 10.82 10.73 -22.28
N GLY A 65 11.09 9.61 -21.61
CA GLY A 65 12.10 9.50 -20.56
C GLY A 65 11.68 10.01 -19.18
N VAL A 66 10.40 10.30 -18.94
CA VAL A 66 9.90 10.73 -17.62
C VAL A 66 9.57 9.51 -16.74
N PRO A 67 9.99 9.47 -15.46
CA PRO A 67 9.60 8.40 -14.54
C PRO A 67 8.09 8.28 -14.38
N LEU A 68 7.59 7.04 -14.44
CA LEU A 68 6.17 6.71 -14.34
C LEU A 68 5.77 6.47 -12.88
N ASP A 69 4.64 7.06 -12.47
CA ASP A 69 3.94 6.64 -11.26
C ASP A 69 3.36 5.23 -11.45
N PHE A 70 3.18 4.48 -10.36
CA PHE A 70 2.60 3.14 -10.43
C PHE A 70 1.19 3.14 -11.02
N THR A 71 0.45 4.25 -10.91
CA THR A 71 -0.88 4.39 -11.51
C THR A 71 -0.86 4.51 -13.04
N GLU A 72 0.31 4.77 -13.62
CA GLU A 72 0.52 4.87 -15.07
C GLU A 72 1.00 3.54 -15.67
N GLU A 73 1.17 2.49 -14.85
CA GLU A 73 1.64 1.19 -15.30
C GLU A 73 0.61 0.49 -16.19
N ARG A 74 1.10 -0.09 -17.29
CA ARG A 74 0.34 -1.05 -18.11
C ARG A 74 0.98 -2.43 -17.97
N SER A 75 0.32 -3.33 -17.26
CA SER A 75 0.78 -4.72 -17.11
C SER A 75 -0.03 -5.66 -18.02
N SER A 76 0.61 -6.66 -18.62
CA SER A 76 -0.15 -7.71 -19.32
C SER A 76 -0.82 -8.64 -18.31
N VAL A 77 -1.89 -9.33 -18.72
CA VAL A 77 -2.54 -10.37 -17.90
C VAL A 77 -1.54 -11.43 -17.40
N LYS A 78 -0.53 -11.76 -18.22
CA LYS A 78 0.51 -12.72 -17.84
C LYS A 78 1.35 -12.18 -16.68
N ASP A 79 1.79 -10.93 -16.77
CA ASP A 79 2.66 -10.30 -15.76
C ASP A 79 1.92 -10.15 -14.44
N VAL A 80 0.64 -9.74 -14.48
CA VAL A 80 -0.22 -9.65 -13.30
C VAL A 80 -0.32 -11.01 -12.59
N ILE A 81 -0.59 -12.09 -13.32
CA ILE A 81 -0.68 -13.45 -12.74
C ILE A 81 0.67 -13.88 -12.15
N THR A 82 1.76 -13.70 -12.89
CA THR A 82 3.10 -14.07 -12.41
C THR A 82 3.47 -13.33 -11.13
N ARG A 83 3.16 -12.03 -11.05
CA ARG A 83 3.35 -11.21 -9.86
C ARG A 83 2.52 -11.71 -8.68
N MET A 84 1.21 -11.91 -8.86
CA MET A 84 0.32 -12.44 -7.82
C MET A 84 0.81 -13.79 -7.27
N GLN A 85 1.21 -14.71 -8.16
CA GLN A 85 1.74 -16.02 -7.77
C GLN A 85 3.01 -15.91 -6.93
N ARG A 86 3.94 -15.04 -7.33
CA ARG A 86 5.20 -14.79 -6.62
C ARG A 86 4.94 -14.26 -5.20
N ILE A 87 4.05 -13.29 -5.08
CA ILE A 87 3.67 -12.68 -3.80
C ILE A 87 3.03 -13.71 -2.88
N LEU A 88 2.01 -14.43 -3.37
CA LEU A 88 1.30 -15.43 -2.57
C LEU A 88 2.20 -16.61 -2.16
N LYS A 89 3.14 -17.02 -3.02
CA LYS A 89 4.13 -18.03 -2.67
C LYS A 89 5.05 -17.53 -1.55
N SER A 90 5.53 -16.29 -1.63
CA SER A 90 6.34 -15.69 -0.56
C SER A 90 5.57 -15.55 0.75
N ALA A 91 4.30 -15.15 0.68
CA ALA A 91 3.41 -15.03 1.83
C ALA A 91 3.15 -16.40 2.49
N ALA A 92 2.85 -17.43 1.69
CA ALA A 92 2.60 -18.79 2.15
C ALA A 92 3.78 -19.38 2.92
N ASN A 93 5.01 -19.08 2.49
CA ASN A 93 6.23 -19.52 3.16
C ASN A 93 6.46 -18.85 4.51
N LYS A 94 5.81 -17.71 4.79
CA LYS A 94 5.88 -17.03 6.09
C LYS A 94 4.78 -17.51 7.02
N SER A 95 3.54 -17.50 6.54
CA SER A 95 2.37 -17.91 7.32
C SER A 95 1.14 -18.02 6.42
N LEU A 96 0.27 -19.01 6.71
CA LEU A 96 -1.03 -19.10 6.05
C LEU A 96 -1.92 -17.89 6.35
N TRP A 97 -1.76 -17.26 7.52
CA TRP A 97 -2.47 -16.03 7.86
C TRP A 97 -2.05 -14.87 6.98
N VAL A 98 -0.73 -14.70 6.78
CA VAL A 98 -0.18 -13.68 5.87
C VAL A 98 -0.67 -13.92 4.46
N LYS A 99 -0.63 -15.17 3.98
CA LYS A 99 -1.18 -15.54 2.66
C LYS A 99 -2.66 -15.17 2.54
N LEU A 100 -3.48 -15.47 3.55
CA LEU A 100 -4.92 -15.19 3.52
C LEU A 100 -5.20 -13.71 3.31
N LEU A 101 -4.58 -12.84 4.12
CA LEU A 101 -4.81 -11.40 4.04
C LEU A 101 -4.33 -10.81 2.71
N ILE A 102 -3.16 -11.24 2.23
CA ILE A 102 -2.64 -10.80 0.94
C ILE A 102 -3.50 -11.33 -0.22
N SER A 103 -4.04 -12.55 -0.14
CA SER A 103 -4.98 -13.09 -1.15
C SER A 103 -6.26 -12.24 -1.26
N TYR A 104 -6.82 -11.78 -0.13
CA TYR A 104 -7.91 -10.80 -0.16
C TYR A 104 -7.51 -9.47 -0.78
N HIS A 105 -6.29 -9.00 -0.49
CA HIS A 105 -5.80 -7.74 -1.03
C HIS A 105 -5.62 -7.77 -2.55
N LEU A 106 -5.02 -8.84 -3.08
CA LEU A 106 -4.87 -9.04 -4.52
C LEU A 106 -6.25 -9.17 -5.20
N GLU A 107 -7.21 -9.85 -4.56
CA GLU A 107 -8.58 -9.91 -5.07
C GLU A 107 -9.25 -8.54 -5.14
N PHE A 108 -9.00 -7.66 -4.16
CA PHE A 108 -9.49 -6.29 -4.17
C PHE A 108 -8.87 -5.45 -5.29
N ILE A 109 -7.55 -5.55 -5.52
CA ILE A 109 -6.86 -4.78 -6.56
C ILE A 109 -7.29 -5.21 -7.97
N TYR A 110 -7.41 -6.53 -8.20
CA TYR A 110 -7.60 -7.09 -9.55
C TYR A 110 -9.01 -7.62 -9.79
N SER A 111 -10.00 -7.23 -8.98
CA SER A 111 -11.39 -7.70 -9.12
C SER A 111 -11.95 -7.39 -10.50
N ASP A 112 -11.65 -6.20 -11.02
CA ASP A 112 -12.24 -5.70 -12.26
C ASP A 112 -11.74 -6.49 -13.48
N LEU A 113 -10.50 -6.99 -13.41
CA LEU A 113 -9.90 -7.82 -14.45
C LEU A 113 -10.52 -9.23 -14.54
N LYS A 114 -11.32 -9.66 -13.56
CA LYS A 114 -12.00 -10.97 -13.59
C LYS A 114 -13.00 -11.05 -14.74
N ALA A 115 -13.70 -9.96 -15.04
CA ALA A 115 -14.68 -9.91 -16.14
C ALA A 115 -14.00 -9.93 -17.52
N GLU A 116 -12.79 -9.38 -17.60
CA GLU A 116 -12.04 -9.19 -18.86
C GLU A 116 -11.14 -10.39 -19.19
N SER A 117 -10.79 -11.22 -18.20
CA SER A 117 -9.85 -12.33 -18.37
C SER A 117 -10.29 -13.61 -17.66
N LYS A 118 -10.62 -14.63 -18.46
CA LYS A 118 -10.88 -16.00 -17.96
C LYS A 118 -9.72 -16.55 -17.12
N ARG A 119 -8.49 -16.16 -17.42
CA ARG A 119 -7.29 -16.61 -16.71
C ARG A 119 -7.21 -16.00 -15.32
N ILE A 120 -7.55 -14.71 -15.18
CA ILE A 120 -7.66 -14.03 -13.88
C ILE A 120 -8.83 -14.59 -13.07
N ALA A 121 -9.99 -14.79 -13.71
CA ALA A 121 -11.15 -15.42 -13.06
C ALA A 121 -10.82 -16.81 -12.51
N SER A 122 -10.16 -17.67 -13.31
CA SER A 122 -9.72 -19.00 -12.87
C SER A 122 -8.73 -18.92 -11.72
N PHE A 123 -7.77 -18.00 -11.78
CA PHE A 123 -6.79 -17.81 -10.72
C PHE A 123 -7.47 -17.49 -9.38
N PHE A 124 -8.42 -16.56 -9.36
CA PHE A 124 -9.14 -16.22 -8.13
C PHE A 124 -10.12 -17.31 -7.66
N ALA A 125 -10.63 -18.15 -8.56
CA ALA A 125 -11.40 -19.33 -8.17
C ALA A 125 -10.52 -20.35 -7.43
N ASP A 126 -9.27 -20.53 -7.86
CA ASP A 126 -8.31 -21.39 -7.17
C ASP A 126 -7.91 -20.80 -5.82
N GLU A 127 -7.66 -19.49 -5.76
CA GLU A 127 -7.38 -18.79 -4.50
C GLU A 127 -8.56 -18.83 -3.53
N ASP A 128 -9.80 -18.76 -4.02
CA ASP A 128 -10.97 -18.88 -3.14
C ASP A 128 -11.01 -20.24 -2.44
N ARG A 129 -10.76 -21.33 -3.18
CA ARG A 129 -10.65 -22.68 -2.58
C ARG A 129 -9.51 -22.75 -1.58
N ALA A 130 -8.36 -22.15 -1.89
CA ALA A 130 -7.23 -22.08 -0.97
C ALA A 130 -7.58 -21.31 0.32
N ARG A 131 -8.29 -20.19 0.21
CA ARG A 131 -8.77 -19.43 1.39
C ARG A 131 -9.72 -20.26 2.24
N GLN A 132 -10.66 -21.00 1.65
CA GLN A 132 -11.57 -21.85 2.43
C GLN A 132 -10.82 -22.90 3.28
N LEU A 133 -9.75 -23.47 2.74
CA LEU A 133 -8.89 -24.39 3.50
C LEU A 133 -8.19 -23.69 4.68
N ILE A 134 -7.66 -22.49 4.45
CA ILE A 134 -7.00 -21.68 5.48
C ILE A 134 -8.00 -21.26 6.57
N LEU A 135 -9.19 -20.78 6.19
CA LEU A 135 -10.25 -20.37 7.11
C LEU A 135 -10.67 -21.54 8.03
N LYS A 136 -10.74 -22.76 7.48
CA LYS A 136 -11.02 -23.97 8.26
C LYS A 136 -9.93 -24.27 9.29
N GLU A 137 -8.65 -24.13 8.92
CA GLU A 137 -7.52 -24.33 9.83
C GLU A 137 -7.56 -23.35 11.01
N PHE A 138 -7.81 -22.06 10.73
CA PHE A 138 -7.92 -21.03 11.75
C PHE A 138 -9.29 -20.99 12.47
N LYS A 139 -10.23 -21.86 12.08
CA LYS A 139 -11.60 -21.95 12.65
C LYS A 139 -12.32 -20.60 12.66
N ILE A 140 -12.20 -19.85 11.56
CA ILE A 140 -12.76 -18.51 11.41
C ILE A 140 -13.65 -18.43 10.16
N SER A 141 -14.71 -17.63 10.22
CA SER A 141 -15.57 -17.39 9.06
C SER A 141 -14.92 -16.41 8.08
N ASP A 142 -15.24 -16.53 6.80
CA ASP A 142 -14.77 -15.60 5.75
C ASP A 142 -15.12 -14.15 6.11
N LYS A 143 -16.35 -13.90 6.58
CA LYS A 143 -16.80 -12.57 7.03
C LYS A 143 -15.88 -11.99 8.11
N LYS A 144 -15.47 -12.80 9.10
CA LYS A 144 -14.62 -12.33 10.19
C LYS A 144 -13.18 -12.12 9.71
N ALA A 145 -12.65 -13.00 8.85
CA ALA A 145 -11.33 -12.81 8.25
C ALA A 145 -11.27 -11.54 7.37
N ARG A 146 -12.31 -11.28 6.57
CA ARG A 146 -12.44 -10.02 5.81
C ARG A 146 -12.50 -8.79 6.71
N SER A 147 -13.17 -8.86 7.86
CA SER A 147 -13.14 -7.75 8.84
C SER A 147 -11.74 -7.44 9.37
N TYR A 148 -10.84 -8.43 9.41
CA TYR A 148 -9.44 -8.19 9.77
C TYR A 148 -8.62 -7.62 8.63
N TYR A 149 -8.92 -8.04 7.40
CA TYR A 149 -8.33 -7.45 6.19
C TYR A 149 -8.65 -5.95 6.05
N GLU A 150 -9.77 -5.47 6.58
CA GLU A 150 -10.10 -4.03 6.57
C GLU A 150 -9.03 -3.16 7.26
N VAL A 151 -8.29 -3.69 8.26
CA VAL A 151 -7.16 -2.98 8.87
C VAL A 151 -6.04 -2.73 7.85
N MET A 152 -5.74 -3.73 7.02
CA MET A 152 -4.77 -3.60 5.93
C MET A 152 -5.24 -2.57 4.91
N ARG A 153 -6.51 -2.61 4.48
CA ARG A 153 -7.06 -1.64 3.52
C ARG A 153 -6.96 -0.20 4.02
N PHE A 154 -7.27 0.02 5.30
CA PHE A 154 -7.11 1.33 5.92
C PHE A 154 -5.65 1.80 5.88
N CYS A 155 -4.72 0.95 6.31
CA CYS A 155 -3.30 1.30 6.39
C CYS A 155 -2.68 1.53 5.02
N ASP A 156 -2.99 0.67 4.04
CA ASP A 156 -2.58 0.81 2.64
C ASP A 156 -3.04 2.17 2.09
N ARG A 157 -4.34 2.44 2.14
CA ARG A 157 -4.90 3.67 1.58
C ARG A 157 -4.37 4.92 2.28
N LEU A 158 -4.26 4.92 3.61
CA LEU A 158 -3.67 6.05 4.34
C LEU A 158 -2.19 6.26 3.96
N SER A 159 -1.41 5.18 3.85
CA SER A 159 -0.01 5.28 3.44
C SER A 159 0.14 5.88 2.03
N LEU A 160 -0.73 5.51 1.09
CA LEU A 160 -0.75 6.07 -0.27
C LEU A 160 -1.12 7.56 -0.26
N VAL A 161 -2.12 7.96 0.53
CA VAL A 161 -2.49 9.38 0.67
C VAL A 161 -1.31 10.21 1.18
N LEU A 162 -0.58 9.71 2.17
CA LEU A 162 0.62 10.38 2.70
C LEU A 162 1.73 10.43 1.65
N CYS A 163 2.07 9.29 1.04
CA CYS A 163 3.14 9.20 0.05
C CYS A 163 2.88 10.10 -1.17
N LYS A 164 1.63 10.25 -1.61
CA LYS A 164 1.22 11.07 -2.77
C LYS A 164 0.97 12.55 -2.47
N ASP A 165 1.15 12.99 -1.22
CA ASP A 165 0.80 14.34 -0.77
C ASP A 165 -0.67 14.73 -1.09
N GLU A 166 -1.60 13.75 -1.01
CA GLU A 166 -3.01 13.94 -1.37
C GLU A 166 -3.83 14.67 -0.29
N ALA A 167 -3.30 14.77 0.94
CA ALA A 167 -4.00 15.43 2.04
C ALA A 167 -4.28 16.92 1.69
N PRO A 168 -5.56 17.30 1.51
CA PRO A 168 -5.89 18.56 0.88
C PRO A 168 -5.64 19.73 1.83
N ALA A 169 -5.22 20.86 1.26
CA ALA A 169 -5.08 22.11 1.99
C ALA A 169 -6.44 22.69 2.41
N ALA A 170 -6.40 23.76 3.21
CA ALA A 170 -7.57 24.51 3.64
C ALA A 170 -8.62 23.67 4.38
N GLU A 171 -8.17 22.73 5.21
CA GLU A 171 -9.01 21.94 6.13
C GLU A 171 -10.09 21.09 5.44
N ARG A 172 -9.94 20.84 4.13
CA ARG A 172 -10.84 19.93 3.41
C ARG A 172 -10.64 18.50 3.90
N LEU A 173 -11.72 17.72 3.86
CA LEU A 173 -11.68 16.29 4.16
C LEU A 173 -11.38 15.51 2.88
N LEU A 174 -10.45 14.59 2.97
CA LEU A 174 -10.27 13.52 1.99
C LEU A 174 -10.68 12.21 2.65
N GLU A 175 -11.57 11.46 2.00
CA GLU A 175 -11.89 10.09 2.44
C GLU A 175 -10.66 9.19 2.26
N ILE A 176 -10.29 8.50 3.34
CA ILE A 176 -9.34 7.40 3.30
C ILE A 176 -10.09 6.21 2.67
N ASN A 177 -11.00 5.59 3.44
CA ASN A 177 -11.93 4.58 2.96
C ASN A 177 -13.04 4.33 4.00
N THR A 178 -14.01 3.48 3.63
CA THR A 178 -14.89 2.79 4.58
C THR A 178 -14.37 1.38 4.81
N SER A 179 -14.02 1.02 6.07
CA SER A 179 -13.31 -0.23 6.36
C SER A 179 -13.54 -0.78 7.77
N ILE A 180 -12.66 -0.48 8.72
CA ILE A 180 -12.66 -1.02 10.09
C ILE A 180 -13.99 -0.71 10.76
N ASN A 181 -14.67 -1.75 11.25
CA ASN A 181 -16.00 -1.68 11.87
C ASN A 181 -17.09 -1.02 11.00
N GLY A 182 -16.87 -0.90 9.68
CA GLY A 182 -17.79 -0.23 8.77
C GLY A 182 -17.77 1.31 8.88
N GLU A 183 -16.78 1.89 9.55
CA GLU A 183 -16.63 3.34 9.66
C GLU A 183 -15.95 3.92 8.43
N THR A 184 -16.34 5.14 8.06
CA THR A 184 -15.69 5.95 7.02
C THR A 184 -14.65 6.85 7.66
N PHE A 185 -13.39 6.69 7.23
CA PHE A 185 -12.25 7.44 7.73
C PHE A 185 -11.91 8.60 6.81
N PHE A 186 -11.53 9.72 7.40
CA PHE A 186 -11.12 10.93 6.72
C PHE A 186 -9.78 11.43 7.24
N ILE A 187 -9.03 12.09 6.36
CA ILE A 187 -7.85 12.87 6.71
C ILE A 187 -8.03 14.31 6.25
N LYS A 188 -7.58 15.26 7.08
CA LYS A 188 -7.48 16.67 6.73
C LYS A 188 -6.14 17.25 7.13
N LYS A 189 -5.70 18.28 6.41
CA LYS A 189 -4.58 19.13 6.83
C LYS A 189 -5.12 20.41 7.47
N ALA A 190 -4.88 20.59 8.76
CA ALA A 190 -5.25 21.78 9.51
C ALA A 190 -4.44 23.01 9.07
N LYS A 191 -4.91 24.22 9.43
CA LYS A 191 -4.24 25.49 9.07
C LYS A 191 -2.79 25.58 9.58
N ASN A 192 -2.51 24.98 10.73
CA ASN A 192 -1.17 24.89 11.31
C ASN A 192 -0.28 23.80 10.66
N GLY A 193 -0.80 23.09 9.66
CA GLY A 193 -0.09 22.04 8.92
C GLY A 193 -0.23 20.63 9.52
N GLU A 194 -0.93 20.47 10.65
CA GLU A 194 -1.15 19.16 11.28
C GLU A 194 -2.08 18.29 10.45
N LEU A 195 -1.81 16.98 10.44
CA LEU A 195 -2.67 15.99 9.79
C LEU A 195 -3.57 15.33 10.82
N ILE A 196 -4.88 15.47 10.61
CA ILE A 196 -5.91 14.99 11.54
C ILE A 196 -6.67 13.85 10.86
N ILE A 197 -6.86 12.75 11.59
CA ILE A 197 -7.64 11.59 11.15
C ILE A 197 -8.92 11.49 12.00
N THR A 198 -10.04 11.17 11.35
CA THR A 198 -11.33 10.95 12.01
C THR A 198 -12.09 9.81 11.33
N PRO A 199 -12.63 8.82 12.07
CA PRO A 199 -12.48 8.61 13.51
C PRO A 199 -11.04 8.22 13.91
N TRP A 200 -10.69 8.41 15.18
CA TRP A 200 -9.34 8.15 15.70
C TRP A 200 -9.26 6.77 16.35
N ILE A 201 -8.45 5.87 15.76
CA ILE A 201 -8.33 4.45 16.18
C ILE A 201 -6.94 4.10 16.74
N PHE A 202 -6.08 5.10 16.95
CA PHE A 202 -4.71 4.90 17.38
C PHE A 202 -4.57 5.01 18.89
N SER A 203 -3.58 4.31 19.44
CA SER A 203 -3.34 4.23 20.89
C SER A 203 -2.94 5.58 21.48
N ASN A 204 -2.10 6.31 20.76
CA ASN A 204 -1.59 7.61 21.17
C ASN A 204 -2.48 8.72 20.60
N THR A 205 -2.50 9.90 21.22
CA THR A 205 -3.20 11.09 20.70
C THR A 205 -2.48 11.74 19.52
N GLU A 206 -1.18 11.47 19.40
CA GLU A 206 -0.33 11.87 18.28
C GLU A 206 0.83 10.89 18.10
N PHE A 207 1.33 10.75 16.87
CA PHE A 207 2.54 9.98 16.57
C PHE A 207 3.17 10.44 15.25
N GLU A 208 4.48 10.20 15.10
CA GLU A 208 5.22 10.46 13.86
C GLU A 208 5.41 9.17 13.06
N VAL A 209 5.13 9.23 11.76
CA VAL A 209 5.50 8.20 10.80
C VAL A 209 6.39 8.79 9.71
N SER A 210 7.18 7.93 9.07
CA SER A 210 8.11 8.36 8.04
C SER A 210 8.36 7.29 6.99
N VAL A 211 8.73 7.74 5.79
CA VAL A 211 9.21 6.91 4.69
C VAL A 211 10.50 7.52 4.15
N GLU A 212 11.32 6.70 3.49
CA GLU A 212 12.45 7.20 2.72
C GLU A 212 11.99 7.59 1.31
N GLU A 213 12.40 8.78 0.88
CA GLU A 213 12.28 9.22 -0.51
C GLU A 213 13.65 9.56 -1.10
N ARG A 214 13.73 9.59 -2.43
CA ARG A 214 14.89 10.06 -3.18
C ARG A 214 14.47 11.17 -4.11
N ILE A 215 15.17 12.31 -4.04
CA ILE A 215 14.87 13.48 -4.89
C ILE A 215 15.83 13.52 -6.07
N LEU A 216 15.27 13.43 -7.28
CA LEU A 216 16.01 13.54 -8.53
C LEU A 216 15.83 14.93 -9.11
N ARG A 217 16.94 15.67 -9.27
CA ARG A 217 16.92 16.99 -9.92
C ARG A 217 16.64 16.90 -11.43
N LYS A 218 16.98 15.76 -12.04
CA LYS A 218 16.73 15.46 -13.44
C LYS A 218 15.31 14.88 -13.59
N THR A 219 14.53 15.42 -14.53
CA THR A 219 13.14 15.01 -14.77
C THR A 219 12.97 14.07 -15.97
N GLN A 220 13.98 13.99 -16.83
CA GLN A 220 14.00 13.16 -18.04
C GLN A 220 15.28 12.34 -18.12
N PHE A 221 15.18 11.10 -18.56
CA PHE A 221 16.26 10.13 -18.62
C PHE A 221 16.34 9.52 -20.01
N THR A 222 17.56 9.28 -20.49
CA THR A 222 17.80 8.75 -21.84
C THR A 222 17.67 7.22 -21.91
N SER A 223 17.68 6.54 -20.76
CA SER A 223 17.51 5.09 -20.66
C SER A 223 17.11 4.66 -19.25
N ALA A 224 16.49 3.50 -19.14
CA ALA A 224 16.17 2.86 -17.87
C ALA A 224 17.43 2.66 -16.99
N THR A 225 18.56 2.26 -17.59
CA THR A 225 19.84 2.12 -16.89
C THR A 225 20.31 3.45 -16.30
N GLN A 226 20.26 4.55 -17.06
CA GLN A 226 20.65 5.87 -16.55
C GLN A 226 19.76 6.28 -15.37
N PHE A 227 18.44 6.07 -15.50
CA PHE A 227 17.50 6.36 -14.43
C PHE A 227 17.79 5.53 -13.17
N GLN A 228 17.99 4.23 -13.32
CA GLN A 228 18.31 3.33 -12.22
C GLN A 228 19.60 3.75 -11.51
N THR A 229 20.68 4.04 -12.25
CA THR A 229 21.95 4.51 -11.65
C THR A 229 21.73 5.78 -10.84
N ILE A 230 21.13 6.81 -11.43
CA ILE A 230 20.90 8.09 -10.75
C ILE A 230 20.01 7.90 -9.52
N LEU A 231 18.95 7.09 -9.63
CA LEU A 231 18.06 6.80 -8.53
C LEU A 231 18.78 6.09 -7.38
N MET A 232 19.57 5.06 -7.68
CA MET A 232 20.27 4.27 -6.66
C MET A 232 21.45 5.01 -6.02
N GLU A 233 22.07 5.95 -6.72
CA GLU A 233 23.11 6.84 -6.19
C GLU A 233 22.53 8.02 -5.37
N SER A 234 21.29 8.41 -5.63
CA SER A 234 20.64 9.53 -4.93
C SER A 234 20.37 9.18 -3.47
N LYS A 235 21.01 9.89 -2.53
CA LYS A 235 20.89 9.62 -1.08
C LYS A 235 19.42 9.60 -0.63
N PRO A 236 18.96 8.54 0.07
CA PRO A 236 17.62 8.54 0.66
C PRO A 236 17.52 9.58 1.78
N GLN A 237 16.35 10.20 1.89
CA GLN A 237 16.05 11.17 2.94
C GLN A 237 14.67 10.87 3.56
N PRO A 238 14.49 11.18 4.86
CA PRO A 238 13.22 10.93 5.52
C PRO A 238 12.18 11.97 5.09
N LYS A 239 11.03 11.48 4.63
CA LYS A 239 9.78 12.24 4.55
C LYS A 239 8.92 11.86 5.75
N LYS A 240 8.45 12.85 6.51
CA LYS A 240 7.83 12.66 7.84
C LYS A 240 6.45 13.28 7.90
N TRP A 241 5.58 12.67 8.69
CA TRP A 241 4.25 13.15 8.99
C TRP A 241 3.93 12.93 10.47
N VAL A 242 3.32 13.92 11.09
CA VAL A 242 2.74 13.80 12.43
C VAL A 242 1.22 13.71 12.28
N LEU A 243 0.66 12.58 12.71
CA LEU A 243 -0.77 12.33 12.72
C LEU A 243 -1.32 12.62 14.11
N LYS A 244 -2.44 13.33 14.19
CA LYS A 244 -3.05 13.76 15.46
C LYS A 244 -4.54 13.47 15.54
N LYS A 245 -5.00 13.17 16.76
CA LYS A 245 -6.41 13.17 17.10
C LYS A 245 -6.95 14.60 16.98
N ALA A 246 -8.19 14.74 16.50
CA ALA A 246 -8.87 16.03 16.53
C ALA A 246 -8.95 16.53 17.99
N THR A 247 -8.59 17.79 18.22
CA THR A 247 -8.89 18.49 19.46
C THR A 247 -10.35 18.96 19.40
N ASP A 248 -11.10 18.69 20.47
CA ASP A 248 -12.46 19.22 20.66
C ASP A 248 -12.46 20.76 20.81
#